data_AF-A0A373N6R8-F1
#
_entry.id   AF-A0A373N6R8-F1
#
_cell.length_a   1.000
_cell.length_b   1.000
_cell.length_c   1.000
_cell.angle_alpha   90.00
_cell.angle_beta   90.00
_cell.angle_gamma   90.00
#
_symmetry.space_group_name_H-M   'P 1'
#
loop_
_entity.id
_entity.type
_entity.pdbx_description
1 polymer ?
#
loop_
_entity_poly.entity_id
_entity_poly.type
_entity_poly.pdbx_seq_one_letter_code
_entity_poly.pdbx_strand_id
1 'polypeptide(L)'
;MDYIRDRKSNISFSLHDSRILQIEINEDKLSLNMDRIFQYTDNEEKWYKGIIEFTNIDKEECNIMVFNAPYGYNEVKSFSGKELSFDEFKEQYPNAEFEIVTEGYCGYDITFQGYIWQAENVSLFGIMRIWNIGNMIYRI
;
A
#
# COMPACT_ATOMS: atom_id res chain seq x y z
N MET A 1 17.37 0.36 -10.19
CA MET A 1 17.87 1.63 -9.65
C MET A 1 17.06 1.96 -8.41
N ASP A 2 17.72 2.44 -7.36
CA ASP A 2 17.06 2.74 -6.08
C ASP A 2 16.77 4.24 -5.97
N TYR A 3 15.53 4.60 -5.65
CA TYR A 3 15.12 5.97 -5.40
C TYR A 3 14.56 6.10 -4.00
N ILE A 4 15.16 6.97 -3.19
CA ILE A 4 14.70 7.22 -1.83
C ILE A 4 13.70 8.38 -1.88
N ARG A 5 12.48 8.15 -1.38
CA ARG A 5 11.53 9.23 -1.14
C ARG A 5 11.96 9.99 0.10
N ASP A 6 12.44 11.21 -0.09
CA ASP A 6 12.59 12.10 1.05
C ASP A 6 11.20 12.62 1.47
N ARG A 7 11.01 12.84 2.77
CA ARG A 7 9.70 13.26 3.33
C ARG A 7 9.44 14.76 3.15
N LYS A 8 10.19 15.43 2.27
CA LYS A 8 10.21 16.90 2.12
C LYS A 8 9.86 17.35 0.71
N SER A 9 10.13 16.51 -0.29
CA SER A 9 9.96 16.79 -1.70
C SER A 9 9.03 15.79 -2.36
N ASN A 10 8.41 16.22 -3.45
CA ASN A 10 7.68 15.31 -4.31
C ASN A 10 8.68 14.54 -5.15
N ILE A 11 8.51 13.23 -5.21
CA ILE A 11 9.21 12.39 -6.19
C ILE A 11 8.35 12.24 -7.45
N SER A 12 8.97 11.95 -8.58
CA SER A 12 8.29 11.74 -9.86
C SER A 12 7.49 10.43 -9.95
N PHE A 13 7.39 9.67 -8.85
CA PHE A 13 6.75 8.35 -8.81
C PHE A 13 5.42 8.39 -8.07
N SER A 14 4.46 7.63 -8.60
CA SER A 14 3.12 7.44 -8.05
C SER A 14 2.81 5.95 -7.96
N LEU A 15 2.16 5.56 -6.87
CA LEU A 15 1.57 4.22 -6.70
C LEU A 15 0.05 4.25 -6.90
N HIS A 16 -0.55 5.39 -7.26
CA HIS A 16 -1.96 5.43 -7.66
C HIS A 16 -2.23 4.44 -8.80
N ASP A 17 -3.36 3.73 -8.73
CA ASP A 17 -3.77 2.65 -9.64
C ASP A 17 -2.80 1.46 -9.71
N SER A 18 -1.80 1.41 -8.82
CA SER A 18 -0.87 0.28 -8.69
C SER A 18 -1.42 -0.75 -7.73
N ARG A 19 -1.02 -2.00 -7.91
CA ARG A 19 -1.38 -3.14 -7.07
C ARG A 19 -0.17 -3.69 -6.36
N ILE A 20 -0.30 -3.83 -5.05
CA ILE A 20 0.61 -4.62 -4.24
C ILE A 20 0.23 -6.09 -4.44
N LEU A 21 1.11 -6.84 -5.08
CA LEU A 21 0.94 -8.27 -5.38
C LEU A 21 1.35 -9.16 -4.21
N GLN A 22 2.32 -8.69 -3.42
CA GLN A 22 2.86 -9.44 -2.29
C GLN A 22 3.36 -8.47 -1.23
N ILE A 23 3.14 -8.83 0.03
CA ILE A 23 3.63 -8.09 1.18
C ILE A 23 4.57 -8.98 1.97
N GLU A 24 5.77 -8.48 2.25
CA GLU A 24 6.76 -9.15 3.10
C GLU A 24 7.12 -8.21 4.24
N ILE A 25 6.98 -8.67 5.49
CA ILE A 25 7.24 -7.87 6.68
C ILE A 25 8.06 -8.70 7.67
N ASN A 26 8.99 -8.04 8.33
CA ASN A 26 9.72 -8.55 9.49
C ASN A 26 9.80 -7.44 10.55
N GLU A 27 10.67 -7.60 11.55
CA GLU A 27 10.75 -6.66 12.68
C GLU A 27 11.16 -5.22 12.30
N ASP A 28 11.97 -5.03 11.26
CA ASP A 28 12.55 -3.72 10.92
C ASP A 28 12.29 -3.27 9.48
N LYS A 29 11.70 -4.14 8.65
CA LYS A 29 11.50 -3.89 7.22
C LYS A 29 10.15 -4.39 6.73
N LEU A 30 9.56 -3.58 5.84
CA LEU A 30 8.39 -3.92 5.03
C LEU A 30 8.76 -3.81 3.56
N SER A 31 8.32 -4.77 2.75
CA SER A 31 8.52 -4.79 1.30
C SER A 31 7.21 -5.09 0.60
N LEU A 32 6.85 -4.23 -0.35
CA LEU A 32 5.65 -4.33 -1.16
C LEU A 32 6.07 -4.61 -2.60
N ASN A 33 5.77 -5.79 -3.10
CA ASN A 33 5.99 -6.14 -4.50
C ASN A 33 4.86 -5.55 -5.35
N MET A 34 5.19 -4.71 -6.33
CA MET A 34 4.23 -3.94 -7.10
C MET A 34 4.03 -4.53 -8.50
N ASP A 35 2.80 -4.53 -9.00
CA ASP A 35 2.52 -4.85 -10.40
C ASP A 35 3.16 -3.81 -11.33
N ARG A 36 3.04 -2.53 -10.96
CA ARG A 36 3.44 -1.33 -11.67
C ARG A 36 3.78 -0.23 -10.66
N ILE A 37 4.72 0.63 -11.02
CA ILE A 37 5.07 1.88 -10.35
C ILE A 37 5.12 2.92 -11.46
N PHE A 38 4.24 3.91 -11.38
CA PHE A 38 4.14 4.94 -12.40
C PHE A 38 5.18 6.03 -12.17
N GLN A 39 5.75 6.53 -13.26
CA GLN A 39 6.62 7.69 -13.29
C GLN A 39 6.05 8.72 -14.25
N TYR A 40 5.81 9.92 -13.74
CA TYR A 40 5.37 11.06 -14.54
C TYR A 40 6.55 11.98 -14.78
N THR A 41 6.88 12.18 -16.05
CA THR A 41 7.84 13.19 -16.50
C THR A 41 7.11 14.18 -17.39
N ASP A 42 7.70 15.35 -17.64
CA ASP A 42 7.06 16.45 -18.39
C ASP A 42 6.50 16.05 -19.78
N ASN A 43 6.97 14.93 -20.36
CA ASN A 43 6.65 14.52 -21.73
C ASN A 43 6.06 13.11 -21.88
N GLU A 44 6.05 12.28 -20.83
CA GLU A 44 5.61 10.89 -20.92
C GLU A 44 5.28 10.27 -19.56
N GLU A 45 4.32 9.35 -19.57
CA GLU A 45 4.05 8.39 -18.50
C GLU A 45 4.82 7.10 -18.79
N LYS A 46 5.59 6.63 -17.82
CA LYS A 46 6.25 5.33 -17.83
C LYS A 46 5.79 4.52 -16.64
N TRP A 47 5.87 3.21 -16.75
CA TRP A 47 5.67 2.32 -15.61
C TRP A 47 6.77 1.27 -15.54
N TYR A 48 7.08 0.86 -14.31
CA TYR A 48 8.10 -0.12 -13.99
C TYR A 48 7.52 -1.18 -13.07
N LYS A 49 8.05 -2.41 -13.15
CA LYS A 49 7.87 -3.38 -12.06
C LYS A 49 8.89 -3.07 -10.97
N GLY A 50 8.55 -3.31 -9.72
CA GLY A 50 9.50 -3.03 -8.64
C GLY A 50 8.97 -3.36 -7.26
N ILE A 51 9.82 -3.04 -6.28
CA ILE A 51 9.52 -3.22 -4.86
C ILE A 51 9.57 -1.86 -4.18
N ILE A 52 8.58 -1.57 -3.35
CA ILE A 52 8.64 -0.48 -2.39
C ILE A 52 9.09 -1.03 -1.06
N GLU A 53 10.23 -0.56 -0.58
CA GLU A 53 10.83 -1.01 0.67
C GLU A 53 10.78 0.10 1.71
N PHE A 54 10.29 -0.22 2.90
CA PHE A 54 10.36 0.64 4.08
C PHE A 54 11.35 0.04 5.06
N THR A 55 12.31 0.85 5.51
CA THR A 55 13.28 0.47 6.54
C THR A 55 12.94 1.12 7.88
N ASN A 56 13.44 0.53 8.96
CA ASN A 56 13.19 0.92 10.36
C ASN A 56 11.70 1.18 10.60
N ILE A 57 10.87 0.19 10.27
CA ILE A 57 9.45 0.22 10.61
C ILE A 57 9.25 0.00 12.11
N ASP A 58 8.13 0.46 12.62
CA ASP A 58 7.57 -0.08 13.87
C ASP A 58 6.47 -1.06 13.47
N LYS A 59 6.77 -2.36 13.59
CA LYS A 59 5.88 -3.43 13.12
C LYS A 59 4.53 -3.42 13.83
N GLU A 60 4.48 -3.02 15.10
CA GLU A 60 3.24 -2.97 15.88
C GLU A 60 2.34 -1.80 15.44
N GLU A 61 2.92 -0.73 14.91
CA GLU A 61 2.22 0.43 14.35
C GLU A 61 1.90 0.27 12.83
N CYS A 62 2.21 -0.90 12.26
CA CYS A 62 1.94 -1.25 10.88
C CYS A 62 0.73 -2.18 10.78
N ASN A 63 -0.37 -1.73 10.19
CA ASN A 63 -1.62 -2.48 10.14
C ASN A 63 -2.44 -2.24 8.87
N ILE A 64 -3.45 -3.08 8.67
CA ILE A 64 -4.43 -2.97 7.60
C ILE A 64 -5.83 -3.03 8.21
N MET A 65 -6.58 -1.94 8.08
CA MET A 65 -8.01 -1.93 8.37
C MET A 65 -8.76 -2.48 7.16
N VAL A 66 -9.53 -3.54 7.35
CA VAL A 66 -10.33 -4.18 6.28
C VAL A 66 -11.80 -3.96 6.57
N PHE A 67 -12.52 -3.38 5.61
CA PHE A 67 -13.96 -3.14 5.71
C PHE A 67 -14.76 -4.29 5.11
N ASN A 68 -15.90 -4.58 5.72
CA ASN A 68 -16.80 -5.68 5.31
C ASN A 68 -17.63 -5.36 4.06
N ALA A 69 -17.56 -4.13 3.55
CA ALA A 69 -18.24 -3.68 2.35
C ALA A 69 -17.28 -2.81 1.52
N PRO A 70 -17.37 -2.84 0.18
CA PRO A 70 -16.62 -1.91 -0.65
C PRO A 70 -17.04 -0.47 -0.35
N TYR A 71 -16.07 0.43 -0.26
CA TYR A 71 -16.31 1.85 -0.11
C TYR A 71 -16.62 2.47 -1.49
N GLY A 72 -17.66 3.31 -1.57
CA GLY A 72 -17.98 4.10 -2.76
C GLY A 72 -19.06 3.57 -3.70
N TYR A 73 -19.58 2.35 -3.52
CA TYR A 73 -20.76 1.89 -4.25
C TYR A 73 -22.04 2.30 -3.50
N ASN A 74 -22.87 3.10 -4.16
CA ASN A 74 -24.24 3.53 -3.84
C ASN A 74 -24.76 3.21 -2.41
N GLU A 75 -25.02 4.26 -1.63
CA GLU A 75 -25.84 4.27 -0.40
C GLU A 75 -25.28 3.60 0.86
N VAL A 76 -24.09 2.98 0.82
CA VAL A 76 -23.45 2.44 2.03
C VAL A 76 -22.92 3.57 2.91
N LYS A 77 -23.77 4.07 3.82
CA LYS A 77 -23.43 5.10 4.83
C LYS A 77 -22.90 4.53 6.14
N SER A 78 -22.96 3.22 6.30
CA SER A 78 -22.49 2.51 7.50
C SER A 78 -21.50 1.44 7.07
N PHE A 79 -20.37 1.38 7.77
CA PHE A 79 -19.34 0.39 7.55
C PHE A 79 -18.98 -0.28 8.87
N SER A 80 -18.53 -1.53 8.77
CA SER A 80 -17.90 -2.28 9.85
C SER A 80 -16.66 -2.93 9.28
N GLY A 81 -15.74 -3.34 10.15
CA GLY A 81 -14.48 -3.93 9.72
C GLY A 81 -13.67 -4.44 10.89
N LYS A 82 -12.44 -4.79 10.59
CA LYS A 82 -11.44 -5.25 11.55
C LYS A 82 -10.09 -4.64 11.20
N GLU A 83 -9.29 -4.41 12.22
CA GLU A 83 -7.89 -4.09 12.07
C GLU A 83 -7.09 -5.39 12.13
N LEU A 84 -6.11 -5.53 11.26
CA LEU A 84 -5.24 -6.70 11.17
C LEU A 84 -3.80 -6.24 11.14
N SER A 85 -2.92 -6.98 11.81
CA SER A 85 -1.50 -6.95 11.49
C SER A 85 -1.27 -7.46 10.06
N PHE A 86 -0.11 -7.16 9.50
CA PHE A 86 0.28 -7.68 8.19
C PHE A 86 0.39 -9.21 8.17
N ASP A 87 0.76 -9.84 9.29
CA ASP A 87 0.84 -11.30 9.40
C ASP A 87 -0.56 -11.94 9.38
N GLU A 88 -1.52 -11.40 10.15
CA GLU A 88 -2.91 -11.84 10.12
C GLU A 88 -3.57 -11.57 8.77
N PHE A 89 -3.26 -10.45 8.11
CA PHE A 89 -3.78 -10.14 6.79
C PHE A 89 -3.35 -11.19 5.76
N LYS A 90 -2.07 -11.57 5.74
CA LYS A 90 -1.55 -12.62 4.85
C LYS A 90 -2.22 -13.98 5.09
N GLU A 91 -2.49 -14.32 6.35
CA GLU A 91 -3.15 -15.57 6.71
C GLU A 91 -4.63 -15.59 6.27
N GLN A 92 -5.36 -14.50 6.50
CA GLN A 92 -6.80 -14.43 6.23
C GLN A 92 -7.12 -14.10 4.77
N TYR A 93 -6.22 -13.41 4.07
CA TYR A 93 -6.36 -12.99 2.68
C TYR A 93 -5.19 -13.50 1.83
N PRO A 94 -5.00 -14.83 1.72
CA PRO A 94 -3.90 -15.38 0.95
C PRO A 94 -4.05 -15.00 -0.53
N ASN A 95 -2.93 -14.61 -1.15
CA ASN A 95 -2.84 -14.16 -2.54
C ASN A 95 -3.71 -12.93 -2.88
N ALA A 96 -4.12 -12.15 -1.87
CA ALA A 96 -4.86 -10.92 -2.14
C ALA A 96 -3.95 -9.84 -2.73
N GLU A 97 -4.48 -9.14 -3.74
CA GLU A 97 -3.85 -7.94 -4.29
C GLU A 97 -4.45 -6.71 -3.63
N PHE A 98 -3.62 -5.74 -3.24
CA PHE A 98 -4.07 -4.46 -2.70
C PHE A 98 -3.88 -3.36 -3.75
N GLU A 99 -4.97 -2.90 -4.34
CA GLU A 99 -4.99 -1.77 -5.28
C GLU A 99 -4.99 -0.46 -4.53
N ILE A 100 -4.06 0.44 -4.85
CA ILE A 100 -3.90 1.73 -4.20
C ILE A 100 -4.68 2.78 -4.99
N VAL A 101 -5.74 3.29 -4.38
CA VAL A 101 -6.58 4.38 -4.92
C VAL A 101 -6.18 5.72 -4.34
N THR A 102 -5.76 5.77 -3.08
CA THR A 102 -5.32 7.01 -2.43
C THR A 102 -4.03 6.77 -1.68
N GLU A 103 -3.07 7.66 -1.88
CA GLU A 103 -1.82 7.71 -1.13
C GLU A 103 -1.83 8.88 -0.14
N GLY A 104 -1.37 8.64 1.08
CA GLY A 104 -1.15 9.66 2.10
C GLY A 104 0.26 9.54 2.64
N TYR A 105 1.02 10.64 2.60
CA TYR A 105 2.39 10.71 3.09
C TYR A 105 2.50 11.82 4.15
N CYS A 106 2.40 11.47 5.43
CA CYS A 106 2.36 12.44 6.53
C CYS A 106 3.39 12.13 7.61
N GLY A 107 4.52 12.82 7.61
CA GLY A 107 5.56 12.64 8.63
C GLY A 107 6.07 11.19 8.65
N TYR A 108 5.84 10.48 9.75
CA TYR A 108 6.20 9.07 9.94
C TYR A 108 5.14 8.06 9.52
N ASP A 109 3.94 8.54 9.19
CA ASP A 109 2.79 7.74 8.83
C ASP A 109 2.53 7.81 7.32
N ILE A 110 2.48 6.63 6.70
CA ILE A 110 2.15 6.44 5.30
C ILE A 110 0.85 5.64 5.25
N THR A 111 -0.09 6.09 4.43
CA THR A 111 -1.38 5.44 4.26
C THR A 111 -1.64 5.12 2.80
N PHE A 112 -2.07 3.89 2.52
CA PHE A 112 -2.60 3.50 1.23
C PHE A 112 -4.04 3.06 1.43
N GLN A 113 -4.96 3.66 0.69
CA GLN A 113 -6.38 3.29 0.72
C GLN A 113 -6.77 2.74 -0.63
N GLY A 114 -7.60 1.70 -0.64
CA GLY A 114 -8.12 1.18 -1.90
C GLY A 114 -8.72 -0.21 -1.76
N TYR A 115 -8.70 -0.96 -2.85
CA TYR A 115 -9.44 -2.21 -2.97
C TYR A 115 -8.56 -3.42 -2.67
N ILE A 116 -9.11 -4.37 -1.93
CA ILE A 116 -8.50 -5.68 -1.69
C ILE A 116 -9.20 -6.68 -2.60
N TRP A 117 -8.46 -7.22 -3.56
CA TRP A 117 -8.93 -8.19 -4.54
C TRP A 117 -8.54 -9.59 -4.13
N GLN A 118 -9.51 -10.51 -4.11
CA GLN A 118 -9.28 -11.91 -3.82
C GLN A 118 -10.00 -12.78 -4.84
N ALA A 119 -9.32 -13.10 -5.94
CA ALA A 119 -9.84 -13.93 -7.03
C ALA A 119 -11.28 -13.52 -7.45
N GLU A 120 -12.23 -14.47 -7.46
CA GLU A 120 -13.61 -14.26 -7.89
C GLU A 120 -14.52 -13.59 -6.84
N ASN A 121 -13.99 -13.25 -5.66
CA ASN A 121 -14.79 -12.61 -4.62
C ASN A 121 -15.03 -11.13 -4.92
N VAL A 122 -16.12 -10.60 -4.36
CA VAL A 122 -16.36 -9.15 -4.35
C VAL A 122 -15.20 -8.48 -3.62
N SER A 123 -14.62 -7.45 -4.24
CA SER A 123 -13.53 -6.67 -3.65
C SER A 123 -13.96 -6.04 -2.33
N LEU A 124 -13.09 -6.08 -1.34
CA LEU A 124 -13.24 -5.31 -0.10
C LEU A 124 -12.54 -3.96 -0.26
N PHE A 125 -12.74 -3.07 0.72
CA PHE A 125 -11.96 -1.84 0.82
C PHE A 125 -11.07 -1.91 2.05
N GLY A 126 -9.87 -1.35 1.95
CA GLY A 126 -8.91 -1.34 3.04
C GLY A 126 -8.13 -0.05 3.14
N ILE A 127 -7.60 0.18 4.34
CA ILE A 127 -6.64 1.25 4.65
C ILE A 127 -5.43 0.58 5.26
N MET A 128 -4.32 0.59 4.52
CA MET A 128 -3.01 0.15 4.98
C MET A 128 -2.30 1.34 5.62
N ARG A 129 -1.89 1.20 6.88
CA ARG A 129 -1.07 2.16 7.61
C ARG A 129 0.32 1.58 7.83
N ILE A 130 1.33 2.36 7.47
CA ILE A 130 2.74 2.01 7.59
C ILE A 130 3.41 3.11 8.39
N TRP A 131 3.96 2.75 9.53
CA TRP A 131 4.77 3.65 10.34
C TRP A 131 6.24 3.27 10.21
N ASN A 132 7.09 4.24 9.84
CA ASN A 132 8.52 4.00 9.77
C ASN A 132 9.33 5.28 10.00
N ILE A 133 10.50 5.17 10.61
CA ILE A 133 11.48 6.27 10.74
C ILE A 133 12.59 6.22 9.69
N GLY A 134 12.77 5.08 9.04
CA GLY A 134 13.81 4.89 8.03
C GLY A 134 13.40 5.41 6.66
N ASN A 135 13.95 4.78 5.62
CA ASN A 135 13.74 5.20 4.25
C ASN A 135 12.53 4.48 3.64
N MET A 136 11.83 5.18 2.74
CA MET A 136 10.97 4.57 1.74
C MET A 136 11.73 4.55 0.42
N ILE A 137 11.96 3.36 -0.13
CA ILE A 137 12.85 3.13 -1.27
C ILE A 137 12.06 2.48 -2.40
N TYR A 138 12.04 3.12 -3.56
CA TYR A 138 11.52 2.58 -4.80
C TYR A 138 12.66 1.82 -5.49
N ARG A 139 12.54 0.49 -5.56
CA ARG A 139 13.49 -0.40 -6.22
C ARG A 139 12.91 -0.82 -7.57
N ILE A 140 13.24 -0.08 -8.64
CA ILE A 140 12.75 -0.28 -10.02
C ILE A 140 13.82 -0.79 -10.97
#